data_AF-A0A534G415-F1
#
_entry.id   AF-A0A534G415-F1
#
_cell.length_a   1.000
_cell.length_b   1.000
_cell.length_c   1.000
_cell.angle_alpha   90.00
_cell.angle_beta   90.00
_cell.angle_gamma   90.00
#
_symmetry.space_group_name_H-M   'P 1'
#
loop_
_entity.id
_entity.type
_entity.pdbx_description
1 polymer ?
#
loop_
_entity_poly.entity_id
_entity_poly.type
_entity_poly.pdbx_seq_one_letter_code
_entity_poly.pdbx_strand_id
1 'polypeptide(L)'
;RYYLSAAAPLTASWQAPAFPLDMTSTNVTRFNPLPAATVAHLMIPVLVTVPNANSAYAQAGGPIPPPGGWPVLIFQHGVTRSREDMFGVADSFADAGFVVAAIDLPLHGVTSTSDPLYASAANPLYAGLGLPANQMSVERTFDLDLNTNLGSTVIPGSPPDGVTDPSGSHAINLTSP
;
A
#
# COMPACT_ATOMS: atom_id res chain seq x y z
N ARG A 1 9.04 6.93 -4.44
CA ARG A 1 10.25 7.28 -3.66
C ARG A 1 9.80 7.87 -2.35
N TYR A 2 10.44 7.50 -1.24
CA TYR A 2 10.31 8.22 0.02
C TYR A 2 11.50 9.13 0.22
N TYR A 3 11.28 10.26 0.88
CA TYR A 3 12.30 11.26 1.20
C TYR A 3 12.44 11.47 2.71
N LEU A 4 11.62 10.75 3.49
CA LEU A 4 11.55 10.79 4.95
C LEU A 4 11.65 9.37 5.50
N SER A 5 12.03 9.24 6.77
CA SER A 5 12.01 7.97 7.49
C SER A 5 10.58 7.51 7.76
N ALA A 6 10.24 6.28 7.34
CA ALA A 6 8.94 5.67 7.65
C ALA A 6 8.76 5.41 9.16
N ALA A 7 9.86 5.22 9.90
CA ALA A 7 9.84 4.98 11.35
C ALA A 7 9.71 6.26 12.19
N ALA A 8 9.86 7.44 11.57
CA ALA A 8 9.80 8.73 12.26
C ALA A 8 9.09 9.80 11.41
N PRO A 9 7.87 9.53 10.91
CA PRO A 9 7.23 10.39 9.91
C PRO A 9 6.83 11.77 10.46
N LEU A 10 6.71 11.90 11.78
CA LEU A 10 6.35 13.17 12.45
C LEU A 10 7.54 13.94 13.02
N THR A 11 8.69 13.29 13.19
CA THR A 11 9.83 13.85 13.94
C THR A 11 11.12 13.95 13.12
N ALA A 12 11.25 13.19 12.04
CA ALA A 12 12.37 13.32 11.13
C ALA A 12 12.17 14.48 10.13
N SER A 13 13.26 14.91 9.52
CA SER A 13 13.27 15.88 8.42
C SER A 13 13.81 15.25 7.14
N TRP A 14 13.42 15.81 5.99
CA TRP A 14 13.99 15.42 4.71
C TRP A 14 15.49 15.72 4.71
N GLN A 15 16.26 14.77 4.19
CA GLN A 15 17.71 14.90 4.03
C GLN A 15 18.04 15.09 2.56
N ALA A 16 19.07 15.86 2.25
CA ALA A 16 19.67 16.02 0.93
C ALA A 16 20.99 15.22 0.85
N PRO A 17 21.54 15.01 -0.36
CA PRO A 17 22.91 14.50 -0.50
C PRO A 17 23.92 15.43 0.20
N ALA A 18 25.13 14.91 0.47
CA ALA A 18 26.21 15.70 1.06
C ALA A 18 26.45 17.01 0.28
N PHE A 19 26.47 18.14 0.99
CA PHE A 19 26.66 19.45 0.36
C PHE A 19 28.11 19.63 -0.10
N PRO A 20 28.40 20.07 -1.34
CA PRO A 20 29.78 20.12 -1.85
C PRO A 20 30.73 21.03 -1.05
N LEU A 21 30.22 22.05 -0.36
CA LEU A 21 31.01 22.97 0.47
C LEU A 21 31.06 22.56 1.95
N ASP A 22 30.24 21.58 2.35
CA ASP A 22 30.26 20.96 3.67
C ASP A 22 29.73 19.52 3.54
N MET A 23 30.65 18.58 3.34
CA MET A 23 30.29 17.18 3.09
C MET A 23 29.62 16.49 4.29
N THR A 24 29.58 17.13 5.46
CA THR A 24 28.90 16.61 6.65
C THR A 24 27.44 17.06 6.74
N SER A 25 27.05 18.11 6.00
CA SER A 25 25.70 18.63 5.98
C SER A 25 24.83 17.92 4.94
N THR A 26 23.74 17.34 5.42
CA THR A 26 22.66 16.73 4.62
C THR A 26 21.33 17.47 4.81
N ASN A 27 21.35 18.67 5.39
CA ASN A 27 20.13 19.44 5.60
C ASN A 27 19.57 19.95 4.27
N VAL A 28 18.25 19.79 4.08
CA VAL A 28 17.55 20.46 2.99
C VAL A 28 17.50 21.96 3.29
N THR A 29 18.08 22.77 2.42
CA THR A 29 18.14 24.23 2.55
C THR A 29 17.97 24.89 1.18
N ARG A 30 17.89 26.22 1.13
CA ARG A 30 17.93 26.96 -0.16
C ARG A 30 19.21 26.69 -0.98
N PHE A 31 20.30 26.25 -0.34
CA PHE A 31 21.59 26.00 -0.99
C PHE A 31 21.84 24.52 -1.26
N ASN A 32 21.09 23.62 -0.61
CA ASN A 32 21.03 22.18 -0.89
C ASN A 32 19.56 21.76 -1.00
N PRO A 33 18.85 22.16 -2.08
CA PRO A 33 17.39 22.13 -2.11
C PRO A 33 16.82 20.78 -2.53
N LEU A 34 17.65 19.85 -3.02
CA LEU A 34 17.20 18.58 -3.56
C LEU A 34 17.27 17.50 -2.48
N PRO A 35 16.12 17.06 -1.95
CA PRO A 35 16.08 15.95 -1.00
C PRO A 35 16.53 14.65 -1.67
N ALA A 36 17.30 13.86 -0.94
CA ALA A 36 17.68 12.52 -1.29
C ALA A 36 16.55 11.55 -0.94
N ALA A 37 16.25 10.63 -1.85
CA ALA A 37 15.30 9.57 -1.56
C ALA A 37 15.91 8.58 -0.56
N THR A 38 15.22 8.31 0.55
CA THR A 38 15.53 7.25 1.51
C THR A 38 15.13 5.88 0.97
N VAL A 39 14.11 5.84 0.10
CA VAL A 39 13.68 4.63 -0.61
C VAL A 39 13.50 4.95 -2.09
N ALA A 40 14.32 4.30 -2.94
CA ALA A 40 14.36 4.58 -4.37
C ALA A 40 13.11 4.09 -5.12
N HIS A 41 12.54 2.95 -4.70
CA HIS A 41 11.39 2.31 -5.34
C HIS A 41 10.40 1.91 -4.25
N LEU A 42 9.19 2.45 -4.32
CA LEU A 42 8.13 2.02 -3.41
C LEU A 42 7.45 0.80 -4.04
N MET A 43 7.62 -0.36 -3.41
CA MET A 43 6.81 -1.53 -3.71
C MET A 43 5.46 -1.42 -2.99
N ILE A 44 4.40 -1.77 -3.69
CA ILE A 44 3.04 -1.86 -3.14
C ILE A 44 2.44 -3.19 -3.57
N PRO A 45 1.62 -3.84 -2.72
CA PRO A 45 0.93 -5.03 -3.16
C PRO A 45 -0.18 -4.62 -4.13
N VAL A 46 -0.46 -5.52 -5.06
CA VAL A 46 -1.53 -5.41 -6.05
C VAL A 46 -2.21 -6.77 -6.08
N LEU A 47 -3.53 -6.76 -5.97
CA LEU A 47 -4.33 -7.97 -6.11
C LEU A 47 -4.89 -8.01 -7.52
N VAL A 48 -4.78 -9.16 -8.19
CA VAL A 48 -5.28 -9.35 -9.56
C VAL A 48 -6.00 -10.68 -9.67
N THR A 49 -7.24 -10.68 -10.15
CA THR A 49 -7.97 -11.89 -10.54
C THR A 49 -8.03 -12.00 -12.06
N VAL A 50 -7.84 -13.20 -12.58
CA VAL A 50 -7.79 -13.49 -14.01
C VAL A 50 -8.81 -14.57 -14.33
N PRO A 51 -9.62 -14.43 -15.39
CA PRO A 51 -10.56 -15.47 -15.77
C PRO A 51 -9.82 -16.78 -16.07
N ASN A 52 -10.35 -17.88 -15.55
CA ASN A 52 -9.84 -19.22 -15.80
C ASN A 52 -10.80 -20.02 -16.69
N ALA A 53 -10.45 -21.26 -16.99
CA ALA A 53 -11.23 -22.15 -17.85
C ALA A 53 -12.68 -22.40 -17.36
N ASN A 54 -12.99 -22.16 -16.08
CA ASN A 54 -14.32 -22.35 -15.51
C ASN A 54 -15.22 -21.10 -15.63
N SER A 55 -14.67 -19.95 -16.03
CA SER A 55 -15.47 -18.72 -16.22
C SER A 55 -16.49 -18.87 -17.35
N ALA A 56 -17.63 -18.20 -17.25
CA ALA A 56 -18.66 -18.19 -18.29
C ALA A 56 -18.10 -17.69 -19.65
N TYR A 57 -17.19 -16.72 -19.62
CA TYR A 57 -16.44 -16.25 -20.78
C TYR A 57 -15.72 -17.41 -21.50
N ALA A 58 -14.98 -18.24 -20.75
CA ALA A 58 -14.29 -19.40 -21.31
C ALA A 58 -15.26 -20.45 -21.87
N GLN A 59 -16.32 -20.74 -21.11
CA GLN A 59 -17.33 -21.74 -21.46
C GLN A 59 -18.14 -21.34 -22.70
N ALA A 60 -18.28 -20.03 -22.97
CA ALA A 60 -18.86 -19.48 -24.19
C ALA A 60 -17.91 -19.50 -25.40
N GLY A 61 -16.70 -20.06 -25.25
CA GLY A 61 -15.69 -20.14 -26.31
C GLY A 61 -14.70 -18.96 -26.33
N GLY A 62 -14.68 -18.13 -25.28
CA GLY A 62 -13.71 -17.06 -25.11
C GLY A 62 -12.28 -17.61 -24.96
N PRO A 63 -11.29 -17.11 -25.74
CA PRO A 63 -9.91 -17.57 -25.63
C PRO A 63 -9.25 -17.16 -24.31
N ILE A 64 -8.47 -18.06 -23.71
CA ILE A 64 -7.69 -17.85 -22.48
C ILE A 64 -6.20 -18.19 -22.72
N PRO A 65 -5.29 -17.20 -22.68
CA PRO A 65 -5.55 -15.77 -22.68
C PRO A 65 -6.12 -15.29 -24.04
N PRO A 66 -6.83 -14.16 -24.10
CA PRO A 66 -7.28 -13.59 -25.37
C PRO A 66 -6.09 -13.11 -26.23
N PRO A 67 -6.12 -13.25 -27.57
CA PRO A 67 -5.03 -12.81 -28.45
C PRO A 67 -4.66 -11.32 -28.33
N GLY A 68 -5.61 -10.47 -27.94
CA GLY A 68 -5.42 -9.04 -27.70
C GLY A 68 -5.10 -8.68 -26.25
N GLY A 69 -4.91 -9.67 -25.37
CA GLY A 69 -4.84 -9.48 -23.93
C GLY A 69 -6.21 -9.31 -23.27
N TRP A 70 -6.19 -9.21 -21.93
CA TRP A 70 -7.40 -9.04 -21.14
C TRP A 70 -7.84 -7.58 -21.09
N PRO A 71 -9.15 -7.27 -21.22
CA PRO A 71 -9.64 -6.01 -20.69
C PRO A 71 -9.50 -6.00 -19.16
N VAL A 72 -9.02 -4.90 -18.61
CA VAL A 72 -8.74 -4.75 -17.18
C VAL A 72 -9.76 -3.80 -16.55
N LEU A 73 -10.42 -4.28 -15.50
CA LEU A 73 -11.16 -3.46 -14.56
C LEU A 73 -10.24 -3.10 -13.39
N ILE A 74 -10.15 -1.81 -13.08
CA ILE A 74 -9.45 -1.32 -11.89
C ILE A 74 -10.51 -1.09 -10.80
N PHE A 75 -10.43 -1.87 -9.72
CA PHE A 75 -11.32 -1.75 -8.58
C PHE A 75 -10.70 -0.85 -7.51
N GLN A 76 -11.47 0.14 -7.06
CA GLN A 76 -11.12 1.02 -5.96
C GLN A 76 -12.02 0.70 -4.77
N HIS A 77 -11.42 0.27 -3.67
CA HIS A 77 -12.17 0.02 -2.44
C HIS A 77 -12.67 1.33 -1.79
N GLY A 78 -13.67 1.22 -0.92
CA GLY A 78 -14.23 2.35 -0.18
C GLY A 78 -13.33 2.82 0.97
N VAL A 79 -13.69 3.97 1.55
CA VAL A 79 -13.08 4.47 2.78
C VAL A 79 -13.19 3.42 3.90
N THR A 80 -12.15 3.30 4.73
CA THR A 80 -11.99 2.29 5.81
C THR A 80 -11.88 0.82 5.37
N ARG A 81 -11.78 0.56 4.06
CA ARG A 81 -11.67 -0.79 3.48
C ARG A 81 -10.27 -1.09 2.94
N SER A 82 -10.14 -2.24 2.27
CA SER A 82 -8.93 -2.72 1.60
C SER A 82 -9.21 -3.23 0.19
N ARG A 83 -8.14 -3.47 -0.56
CA ARG A 83 -8.06 -4.04 -1.91
C ARG A 83 -8.84 -5.34 -2.06
N GLU A 84 -9.02 -6.07 -0.97
CA GLU A 84 -9.74 -7.35 -0.93
C GLU A 84 -11.23 -7.22 -1.21
N ASP A 85 -11.80 -6.02 -1.04
CA ASP A 85 -13.19 -5.76 -1.43
C ASP A 85 -13.44 -6.07 -2.93
N MET A 86 -12.39 -6.09 -3.75
CA MET A 86 -12.51 -6.51 -5.16
C MET A 86 -13.03 -7.95 -5.31
N PHE A 87 -12.84 -8.82 -4.32
CA PHE A 87 -13.34 -10.20 -4.38
C PHE A 87 -14.85 -10.25 -4.49
N GLY A 88 -15.57 -9.23 -3.99
CA GLY A 88 -17.02 -9.13 -4.14
C GLY A 88 -17.49 -8.99 -5.59
N VAL A 89 -16.60 -8.62 -6.53
CA VAL A 89 -16.93 -8.47 -7.96
C VAL A 89 -16.10 -9.37 -8.88
N ALA A 90 -15.06 -10.03 -8.35
CA ALA A 90 -14.07 -10.77 -9.14
C ALA A 90 -14.70 -11.83 -10.06
N ASP A 91 -15.60 -12.65 -9.54
CA ASP A 91 -16.21 -13.75 -10.31
C ASP A 91 -17.12 -13.25 -11.43
N SER A 92 -17.97 -12.25 -11.15
CA SER A 92 -18.86 -11.68 -12.18
C SER A 92 -18.09 -11.02 -13.31
N PHE A 93 -16.97 -10.36 -13.00
CA PHE A 93 -16.10 -9.80 -14.03
C PHE A 93 -15.28 -10.88 -14.74
N ALA A 94 -14.90 -11.95 -14.06
CA ALA A 94 -14.25 -13.08 -14.70
C ALA A 94 -15.17 -13.76 -15.73
N ASP A 95 -16.44 -13.96 -15.36
CA ASP A 95 -17.48 -14.47 -16.25
C ASP A 95 -17.75 -13.56 -17.44
N ALA A 96 -17.56 -12.25 -17.28
CA ALA A 96 -17.63 -11.27 -18.36
C ALA A 96 -16.33 -11.13 -19.18
N GLY A 97 -15.27 -11.89 -18.84
CA GLY A 97 -13.99 -11.87 -19.55
C GLY A 97 -13.07 -10.70 -19.17
N PHE A 98 -13.19 -10.16 -17.97
CA PHE A 98 -12.33 -9.09 -17.43
C PHE A 98 -11.36 -9.62 -16.38
N VAL A 99 -10.16 -9.06 -16.38
CA VAL A 99 -9.25 -9.08 -15.23
C VAL A 99 -9.67 -8.00 -14.24
N VAL A 100 -9.71 -8.30 -12.94
CA VAL A 100 -9.91 -7.27 -11.90
C VAL A 100 -8.58 -7.03 -11.20
N ALA A 101 -8.14 -5.78 -11.13
CA ALA A 101 -6.95 -5.37 -10.40
C ALA A 101 -7.31 -4.34 -9.31
N ALA A 102 -6.76 -4.49 -8.10
CA ALA A 102 -6.98 -3.56 -7.00
C ALA A 102 -5.70 -3.23 -6.25
N ILE A 103 -5.65 -1.98 -5.77
CA ILE A 103 -4.65 -1.51 -4.81
C ILE A 103 -5.35 -0.84 -3.62
N ASP A 104 -4.64 -0.73 -2.49
CA ASP A 104 -5.11 0.07 -1.36
C ASP A 104 -4.94 1.56 -1.63
N LEU A 105 -5.85 2.38 -1.11
CA LEU A 105 -5.65 3.82 -0.98
C LEU A 105 -4.43 4.08 -0.07
N PRO A 106 -3.69 5.20 -0.25
CA PRO A 106 -2.66 5.59 0.72
C PRO A 106 -3.23 5.70 2.14
N LEU A 107 -2.54 5.15 3.14
CA LEU A 107 -2.95 5.13 4.56
C LEU A 107 -4.28 4.40 4.83
N HIS A 108 -4.64 3.49 3.93
CA HIS A 108 -5.74 2.55 4.07
C HIS A 108 -5.23 1.15 3.70
N GLY A 109 -6.06 0.14 3.97
CA GLY A 109 -5.79 -1.21 3.50
C GLY A 109 -5.81 -2.30 4.54
N VAL A 110 -5.06 -3.35 4.23
CA VAL A 110 -4.82 -4.49 5.12
C VAL A 110 -3.88 -4.06 6.24
N THR A 111 -4.31 -4.20 7.49
CA THR A 111 -3.50 -3.91 8.69
C THR A 111 -3.25 -5.14 9.56
N SER A 112 -4.08 -6.17 9.41
CA SER A 112 -3.97 -7.37 10.24
C SER A 112 -2.82 -8.25 9.75
N THR A 113 -1.82 -8.46 10.61
CA THR A 113 -0.65 -9.31 10.29
C THR A 113 -0.99 -10.80 10.17
N SER A 114 -2.17 -11.21 10.66
CA SER A 114 -2.69 -12.56 10.47
C SER A 114 -3.49 -12.73 9.17
N ASP A 115 -3.72 -11.64 8.43
CA ASP A 115 -4.39 -11.72 7.13
C ASP A 115 -3.50 -12.47 6.12
N PRO A 116 -4.02 -13.49 5.40
CA PRO A 116 -3.23 -14.22 4.42
C PRO A 116 -2.72 -13.35 3.27
N LEU A 117 -3.31 -12.17 3.03
CA LEU A 117 -2.90 -11.25 1.97
C LEU A 117 -2.06 -10.07 2.48
N TYR A 118 -1.77 -9.99 3.78
CA TYR A 118 -0.88 -8.98 4.35
C TYR A 118 0.55 -9.11 3.78
N ALA A 119 1.02 -8.04 3.13
CA ALA A 119 2.21 -8.02 2.30
C ALA A 119 3.50 -7.78 3.09
N SER A 120 3.92 -8.79 3.86
CA SER A 120 5.16 -8.77 4.64
C SER A 120 6.17 -9.83 4.17
N ALA A 121 7.45 -9.65 4.55
CA ALA A 121 8.49 -10.64 4.27
C ALA A 121 8.28 -11.96 5.01
N ALA A 122 7.46 -11.97 6.08
CA ALA A 122 7.07 -13.16 6.81
C ALA A 122 5.97 -13.97 6.10
N ASN A 123 5.22 -13.35 5.18
CA ASN A 123 4.17 -14.02 4.43
C ASN A 123 4.77 -14.80 3.25
N PRO A 124 4.56 -16.14 3.15
CA PRO A 124 5.10 -16.96 2.07
C PRO A 124 4.70 -16.52 0.66
N LEU A 125 3.54 -15.86 0.49
CA LEU A 125 3.09 -15.34 -0.80
C LEU A 125 3.99 -14.21 -1.32
N TYR A 126 4.71 -13.52 -0.42
CA TYR A 126 5.57 -12.39 -0.75
C TYR A 126 7.06 -12.70 -0.51
N ALA A 127 7.37 -13.91 -0.04
CA ALA A 127 8.73 -14.38 0.15
C ALA A 127 9.50 -14.39 -1.19
N GLY A 128 10.75 -13.93 -1.17
CA GLY A 128 11.62 -13.94 -2.36
C GLY A 128 11.36 -12.82 -3.37
N LEU A 129 10.40 -11.92 -3.13
CA LEU A 129 10.15 -10.74 -3.99
C LEU A 129 11.16 -9.60 -3.79
N GLY A 130 12.18 -9.80 -2.95
CA GLY A 130 13.18 -8.77 -2.65
C GLY A 130 12.58 -7.57 -1.93
N LEU A 131 11.62 -7.80 -1.01
CA LEU A 131 11.03 -6.75 -0.20
C LEU A 131 12.15 -5.96 0.53
N PRO A 132 12.03 -4.64 0.69
CA PRO A 132 13.08 -3.84 1.29
C PRO A 132 13.40 -4.33 2.71
N ALA A 133 14.68 -4.65 2.97
CA ALA A 133 15.12 -5.23 4.25
C ALA A 133 14.78 -4.39 5.49
N ASN A 134 14.53 -3.09 5.29
CA ASN A 134 14.21 -2.13 6.34
C ASN A 134 12.70 -1.85 6.47
N GLN A 135 11.84 -2.60 5.77
CA GLN A 135 10.38 -2.45 5.86
C GLN A 135 9.75 -3.74 6.39
N MET A 136 8.91 -3.62 7.43
CA MET A 136 8.21 -4.77 8.03
C MET A 136 7.12 -5.31 7.09
N SER A 137 6.52 -4.43 6.29
CA SER A 137 5.64 -4.76 5.17
C SER A 137 5.83 -3.77 4.02
N VAL A 138 5.21 -4.08 2.87
CA VAL A 138 5.03 -3.14 1.77
C VAL A 138 3.59 -2.63 1.68
N GLU A 139 2.83 -2.74 2.78
CA GLU A 139 1.46 -2.24 2.80
C GLU A 139 1.39 -0.73 2.62
N ARG A 140 0.26 -0.28 2.07
CA ARG A 140 0.02 1.15 1.84
C ARG A 140 -0.51 1.86 3.08
N THR A 141 -0.68 1.14 4.19
CA THR A 141 -0.82 1.64 5.56
C THR A 141 0.53 2.06 6.14
N PHE A 142 1.64 1.63 5.53
CA PHE A 142 3.01 1.88 5.98
C PHE A 142 3.31 1.32 7.37
N ASP A 143 2.44 0.44 7.88
CA ASP A 143 2.41 0.00 9.28
C ASP A 143 2.45 1.18 10.27
N LEU A 144 1.85 2.30 9.88
CA LEU A 144 1.88 3.53 10.67
C LEU A 144 1.17 3.33 12.01
N ASP A 145 1.87 3.60 13.11
CA ASP A 145 1.37 3.51 14.48
C ASP A 145 1.74 4.80 15.22
N LEU A 146 0.80 5.75 15.24
CA LEU A 146 0.94 7.09 15.81
C LEU A 146 -0.08 7.39 16.90
N ASN A 147 -1.07 6.51 17.09
CA ASN A 147 -2.11 6.67 18.08
C ASN A 147 -2.12 5.47 19.03
N THR A 148 -2.66 5.66 20.23
CA THR A 148 -3.10 4.52 21.05
C THR A 148 -4.58 4.23 20.76
N ASN A 149 -4.87 3.00 20.38
CA ASN A 149 -6.20 2.48 20.08
C ASN A 149 -6.76 1.75 21.31
N LEU A 150 -7.61 2.43 22.09
CA LEU A 150 -8.28 1.86 23.26
C LEU A 150 -9.72 1.45 22.91
N GLY A 151 -9.87 0.31 22.25
CA GLY A 151 -11.16 -0.17 21.77
C GLY A 151 -11.71 0.72 20.65
N SER A 152 -12.78 1.48 20.92
CA SER A 152 -13.34 2.45 19.96
C SER A 152 -12.77 3.87 20.12
N THR A 153 -11.95 4.09 21.15
CA THR A 153 -11.33 5.39 21.42
C THR A 153 -9.93 5.43 20.82
N VAL A 154 -9.70 6.37 19.91
CA VAL A 154 -8.35 6.69 19.40
C VAL A 154 -7.83 7.87 20.20
N ILE A 155 -6.62 7.74 20.77
CA ILE A 155 -5.91 8.84 21.44
C ILE A 155 -4.78 9.30 20.50
N PRO A 156 -4.93 10.44 19.81
CA PRO A 156 -3.89 10.93 18.91
C PRO A 156 -2.65 11.41 19.69
N GLY A 157 -1.45 11.05 19.23
CA GLY A 157 -0.20 11.57 19.77
C GLY A 157 0.21 11.04 21.16
N SER A 158 -0.45 9.99 21.66
CA SER A 158 0.07 9.18 22.75
C SER A 158 1.17 8.22 22.23
N PRO A 159 1.96 7.57 23.11
CA PRO A 159 2.92 6.57 22.67
C PRO A 159 2.25 5.50 21.77
N PRO A 160 2.88 5.12 20.65
CA PRO A 160 2.43 4.02 19.79
C PRO A 160 2.09 2.76 20.61
N ASP A 161 1.01 2.06 20.28
CA ASP A 161 0.52 0.91 21.05
C ASP A 161 0.99 -0.45 20.49
N GLY A 162 1.78 -0.42 19.42
CA GLY A 162 2.28 -1.59 18.70
C GLY A 162 1.30 -2.13 17.67
N VAL A 163 0.17 -1.46 17.44
CA VAL A 163 -0.85 -1.85 16.45
C VAL A 163 -0.91 -0.78 15.37
N THR A 164 -0.78 -1.19 14.12
CA THR A 164 -0.97 -0.29 12.98
C THR A 164 -2.33 0.39 13.06
N ASP A 165 -2.32 1.71 12.90
CA ASP A 165 -3.50 2.55 12.95
C ASP A 165 -4.53 2.11 11.91
N PRO A 166 -5.82 2.01 12.29
CA PRO A 166 -6.86 1.59 11.37
C PRO A 166 -6.97 2.46 10.11
N SER A 167 -7.50 1.85 9.05
CA SER A 167 -7.82 2.51 7.78
C SER A 167 -8.69 3.75 8.03
N GLY A 168 -8.21 4.92 7.60
CA GLY A 168 -8.91 6.21 7.74
C GLY A 168 -8.47 7.10 8.91
N SER A 169 -7.59 6.63 9.79
CA SER A 169 -7.10 7.44 10.93
C SER A 169 -6.34 8.71 10.52
N HIS A 170 -5.66 8.69 9.37
CA HIS A 170 -4.70 9.75 8.98
C HIS A 170 -4.94 10.38 7.60
N ALA A 171 -5.97 9.95 6.88
CA ALA A 171 -6.17 10.33 5.48
C ALA A 171 -7.45 11.11 5.20
N ILE A 172 -8.40 11.14 6.15
CA ILE A 172 -9.73 11.69 5.87
C ILE A 172 -10.13 12.68 6.96
N ASN A 173 -10.41 13.90 6.50
CA ASN A 173 -11.28 14.81 7.24
C ASN A 173 -12.72 14.60 6.76
N LEU A 174 -13.56 13.94 7.57
CA LEU A 174 -14.97 13.72 7.24
C LEU A 174 -15.82 14.98 7.38
N THR A 175 -15.27 16.04 7.99
CA THR A 175 -15.93 17.34 8.01
C THR A 175 -15.62 18.06 6.70
N SER A 176 -16.67 18.32 5.92
CA SER A 176 -16.59 19.32 4.85
C SER A 176 -16.63 20.73 5.47
N PRO A 177 -15.88 21.71 4.95
CA PRO A 177 -15.97 23.09 5.39
C PRO A 177 -17.36 23.69 5.17
#